data_AF-A0A1Q3HNZ6-F1
#
_entry.id   AF-A0A1Q3HNZ6-F1
#
_cell.length_a   1.000
_cell.length_b   1.000
_cell.length_c   1.000
_cell.angle_alpha   90.00
_cell.angle_beta   90.00
_cell.angle_gamma   90.00
#
_symmetry.space_group_name_H-M   'P 1'
#
loop_
_entity.id
_entity.type
_entity.pdbx_description
1 polymer ?
#
loop_
_entity_poly.entity_id
_entity_poly.type
_entity_poly.pdbx_seq_one_letter_code
_entity_poly.pdbx_strand_id
1 'polypeptide(L)'
;MSARPPLFGWPRRDELLLTGAMALGFTFFFLLVYGGASAVTGFYTWGIRVDLPFERHIPFVPAWAAVYVSMDVLLMLSLLVFRTWREMVPFVLALCLQTVVGAACFLVLPVEVMWPPREVSGSWASVFFLADTMNLERNYLPSLHVAFACTAALAYGGRGGWLARSLFGLWATAIAASTLLIHEHHLADVVAGALLAWGTWRFVEARASRPDFLEALRVEALCARELYRFSRRHLRYLLIALGLYRYSLPRWRATRVARTGFCFLQLVDDVLDGDRPIPGEPLEWVDALLVQMESGHWSGTDVASTLGREFLAGLGDESARADAMRLVRVMRRDRERVLHRQELEAEALRAHHRDTFRLSVGMMLHVAGAGVRASDAPSLLDAFGWCSTLRDLHEDLRKGLLNVPAEVLQAVRAEGLDPLRYEDLVGSAAGRAWVVAEHGRARALLDQSAVELAGLEGRSGVALLRLFHRSIESFWAKRLPRKLPFLRETAAVSSWPSGAP
;
A
#
# COMPACT_ATOMS: atom_id res chain seq x y z
N MET A 1 29.08 34.50 2.39
CA MET A 1 28.84 33.27 1.60
C MET A 1 28.47 32.17 2.58
N SER A 2 27.23 31.67 2.57
CA SER A 2 26.83 30.55 3.43
C SER A 2 27.71 29.35 3.10
N ALA A 3 28.40 28.80 4.11
CA ALA A 3 29.23 27.61 3.93
C ALA A 3 28.34 26.46 3.44
N ARG A 4 28.72 25.84 2.30
CA ARG A 4 28.01 24.65 1.83
C ARG A 4 28.12 23.57 2.91
N PRO A 5 27.03 22.85 3.23
CA PRO A 5 27.10 21.76 4.18
C PRO A 5 28.13 20.72 3.69
N PRO A 6 28.79 20.00 4.61
CA PRO A 6 29.71 18.95 4.24
C PRO A 6 29.00 17.90 3.37
N LEU A 7 29.72 17.39 2.36
CA LEU A 7 29.18 16.41 1.42
C LEU A 7 28.80 15.10 2.12
N PHE A 8 29.62 14.66 3.09
CA PHE A 8 29.39 13.47 3.89
C PHE A 8 28.92 13.85 5.28
N GLY A 9 27.99 13.05 5.82
CA GLY A 9 27.61 13.14 7.22
C GLY A 9 26.71 11.98 7.63
N TRP A 10 26.69 11.70 8.93
CA TRP A 10 25.84 10.65 9.49
C TRP A 10 24.37 11.09 9.48
N PRO A 11 23.45 10.29 8.89
CA PRO A 11 22.02 10.53 9.01
C PRO A 11 21.54 10.32 10.45
N ARG A 12 20.36 10.85 10.78
CA ARG A 12 19.65 10.46 12.01
C ARG A 12 19.27 8.97 11.91
N ARG A 13 19.11 8.30 13.05
CA ARG A 13 18.86 6.84 13.09
C ARG A 13 17.61 6.43 12.30
N ASP A 14 16.53 7.20 12.42
CA ASP A 14 15.28 7.00 11.69
C ASP A 14 15.44 7.15 10.18
N GLU A 15 16.17 8.18 9.74
CA GLU A 15 16.49 8.38 8.32
C GLU A 15 17.43 7.28 7.78
N LEU A 16 18.43 6.87 8.57
CA LEU A 16 19.35 5.79 8.17
C LEU A 16 18.62 4.46 7.98
N LEU A 17 17.65 4.14 8.85
CA LEU A 17 16.81 2.96 8.68
C LEU A 17 15.99 3.04 7.40
N LEU A 18 15.44 4.21 7.09
CA LEU A 18 14.62 4.42 5.89
C LEU A 18 15.46 4.37 4.60
N THR A 19 16.59 5.08 4.55
CA THR A 19 17.50 5.07 3.39
C THR A 19 18.16 3.70 3.22
N GLY A 20 18.51 3.01 4.32
CA GLY A 20 19.00 1.64 4.31
C GLY A 20 17.96 0.66 3.76
N ALA A 21 16.70 0.77 4.19
CA ALA A 21 15.61 -0.03 3.65
C ALA A 21 15.38 0.24 2.14
N MET A 22 15.53 1.49 1.70
CA MET A 22 15.47 1.83 0.28
C MET A 22 16.63 1.22 -0.53
N ALA A 23 17.86 1.25 0.01
CA ALA A 23 19.02 0.64 -0.62
C ALA A 23 18.84 -0.89 -0.75
N LEU A 24 18.44 -1.56 0.33
CA LEU A 24 18.13 -3.00 0.30
C LEU A 24 16.98 -3.33 -0.64
N GLY A 25 15.93 -2.52 -0.64
CA GLY A 25 14.80 -2.65 -1.55
C GLY A 25 15.22 -2.51 -3.01
N PHE A 26 16.11 -1.56 -3.32
CA PHE A 26 16.71 -1.42 -4.64
C PHE A 26 17.56 -2.65 -5.00
N THR A 27 18.39 -3.16 -4.10
CA THR A 27 19.18 -4.37 -4.35
C THR A 27 18.29 -5.56 -4.69
N PHE A 28 17.22 -5.79 -3.92
CA PHE A 28 16.26 -6.86 -4.22
C PHE A 28 15.55 -6.64 -5.56
N PHE A 29 15.12 -5.42 -5.84
CA PHE A 29 14.51 -5.05 -7.11
C PHE A 29 15.46 -5.28 -8.30
N PHE A 30 16.73 -4.89 -8.15
CA PHE A 30 17.77 -5.10 -9.13
C PHE A 30 17.97 -6.59 -9.39
N LEU A 31 18.18 -7.41 -8.35
CA LEU A 31 18.35 -8.85 -8.50
C LEU A 31 17.16 -9.51 -9.22
N LEU A 32 15.93 -9.10 -8.88
CA LEU A 32 14.72 -9.63 -9.51
C LEU A 32 14.63 -9.25 -11.00
N VAL A 33 14.81 -7.96 -11.33
CA VAL A 33 14.60 -7.45 -12.69
C VAL A 33 15.79 -7.76 -13.59
N TYR A 34 17.00 -7.48 -13.13
CA TYR A 34 18.26 -7.74 -13.85
C TYR A 34 18.51 -9.25 -14.00
N GLY A 35 18.40 -9.99 -12.89
CA GLY A 35 18.55 -11.45 -12.91
C GLY A 35 17.42 -12.13 -13.68
N GLY A 36 16.18 -11.62 -13.57
CA GLY A 36 15.06 -12.09 -14.39
C GLY A 36 15.27 -11.86 -15.88
N ALA A 37 15.79 -10.69 -16.29
CA ALA A 37 16.15 -10.43 -17.68
C ALA A 37 17.24 -11.36 -18.17
N SER A 38 18.32 -11.56 -17.39
CA SER A 38 19.41 -12.49 -17.72
C SER A 38 18.90 -13.93 -17.87
N ALA A 39 18.03 -14.38 -16.96
CA ALA A 39 17.45 -15.71 -17.03
C ALA A 39 16.61 -15.91 -18.31
N VAL A 40 15.92 -14.87 -18.79
CA VAL A 40 15.15 -14.93 -20.04
C VAL A 40 16.07 -14.87 -21.27
N THR A 41 17.06 -13.98 -21.29
CA THR A 41 17.99 -13.86 -22.41
C THR A 41 18.90 -15.08 -22.55
N GLY A 42 19.11 -15.85 -21.47
CA GLY A 42 19.78 -17.15 -21.50
C GLY A 42 19.10 -18.20 -22.41
N PHE A 43 17.83 -18.02 -22.76
CA PHE A 43 17.14 -18.87 -23.74
C PHE A 43 17.40 -18.47 -25.19
N TYR A 44 18.06 -17.34 -25.45
CA TYR A 44 18.29 -16.87 -26.81
C TYR A 44 19.49 -17.57 -27.43
N THR A 45 19.30 -18.05 -28.65
CA THR A 45 20.34 -18.75 -29.45
C THR A 45 21.04 -17.83 -30.45
N TRP A 46 20.68 -16.56 -30.47
CA TRP A 46 21.18 -15.54 -31.38
C TRP A 46 21.57 -14.29 -30.60
N GLY A 47 22.46 -13.49 -31.17
CA GLY A 47 22.88 -12.23 -30.58
C GLY A 47 23.33 -11.20 -31.61
N ILE A 48 23.35 -9.94 -31.18
CA ILE A 48 23.76 -8.79 -31.97
C ILE A 48 25.19 -8.44 -31.59
N ARG A 49 26.02 -8.21 -32.61
CA ARG A 49 27.38 -7.72 -32.44
C ARG A 49 27.41 -6.20 -32.44
N VAL A 50 28.06 -5.65 -31.42
CA VAL A 50 28.25 -4.20 -31.25
C VAL A 50 29.72 -3.82 -31.13
N ASP A 51 30.62 -4.80 -31.33
CA ASP A 51 32.07 -4.61 -31.24
C ASP A 51 32.58 -3.66 -32.33
N LEU A 52 33.44 -2.73 -31.93
CA LEU A 52 34.10 -1.81 -32.86
C LEU A 52 35.48 -2.35 -33.26
N PRO A 53 35.91 -2.19 -34.52
CA PRO A 53 37.14 -2.83 -35.01
C PRO A 53 38.42 -2.51 -34.24
N PHE A 54 38.48 -1.34 -33.58
CA PHE A 54 39.66 -0.94 -32.81
C PHE A 54 39.72 -1.63 -31.43
N GLU A 55 38.60 -2.10 -30.89
CA GLU A 55 38.48 -2.62 -29.53
C GLU A 55 39.34 -3.87 -29.32
N ARG A 56 39.59 -4.65 -30.37
CA ARG A 56 40.52 -5.80 -30.35
C ARG A 56 41.95 -5.47 -29.90
N HIS A 57 42.34 -4.20 -29.89
CA HIS A 57 43.66 -3.75 -29.44
C HIS A 57 43.65 -3.26 -27.98
N ILE A 58 42.50 -3.25 -27.31
CA ILE A 58 42.40 -2.90 -25.89
C ILE A 58 43.00 -4.06 -25.07
N PRO A 59 44.04 -3.82 -24.26
CA PRO A 59 44.68 -4.88 -23.49
C PRO A 59 43.76 -5.37 -22.37
N PHE A 60 43.82 -6.67 -22.11
CA PHE A 60 43.16 -7.26 -20.95
C PHE A 60 44.01 -7.01 -19.69
N VAL A 61 43.42 -6.35 -18.68
CA VAL A 61 44.13 -5.98 -17.43
C VAL A 61 43.30 -6.39 -16.20
N PRO A 62 43.45 -7.64 -15.70
CA PRO A 62 42.63 -8.19 -14.61
C PRO A 62 42.62 -7.35 -13.32
N ALA A 63 43.71 -6.64 -13.01
CA ALA A 63 43.81 -5.80 -11.81
C ALA A 63 42.76 -4.68 -11.77
N TRP A 64 42.24 -4.24 -12.93
CA TRP A 64 41.17 -3.26 -13.01
C TRP A 64 39.81 -3.80 -12.53
N ALA A 65 39.68 -5.10 -12.27
CA ALA A 65 38.51 -5.66 -11.60
C ALA A 65 38.26 -5.00 -10.23
N ALA A 66 39.31 -4.56 -9.52
CA ALA A 66 39.16 -3.81 -8.28
C ALA A 66 38.47 -2.45 -8.49
N VAL A 67 38.77 -1.77 -9.60
CA VAL A 67 38.11 -0.50 -9.98
C VAL A 67 36.68 -0.77 -10.42
N TYR A 68 36.43 -1.87 -11.13
CA TYR A 68 35.09 -2.32 -11.49
C TYR A 68 34.21 -2.53 -10.24
N VAL A 69 34.60 -3.39 -9.30
CA VAL A 69 33.80 -3.65 -8.08
C VAL A 69 33.70 -2.43 -7.15
N SER A 70 34.53 -1.41 -7.33
CA SER A 70 34.44 -0.15 -6.56
C SER A 70 33.15 0.63 -6.82
N MET A 71 32.40 0.30 -7.88
CA MET A 71 31.05 0.83 -8.13
C MET A 71 30.11 0.56 -6.97
N ASP A 72 30.16 -0.62 -6.35
CA ASP A 72 29.32 -0.95 -5.20
C ASP A 72 29.63 -0.05 -4.00
N VAL A 73 30.92 0.23 -3.78
CA VAL A 73 31.36 1.20 -2.75
C VAL A 73 30.80 2.59 -3.06
N LEU A 74 30.89 3.02 -4.31
CA LEU A 74 30.35 4.30 -4.76
C LEU A 74 28.82 4.40 -4.53
N LEU A 75 28.08 3.31 -4.75
CA LEU A 75 26.66 3.25 -4.42
C LEU A 75 26.40 3.26 -2.91
N MET A 76 27.21 2.57 -2.10
CA MET A 76 27.06 2.56 -0.64
C MET A 76 27.33 3.92 0.01
N LEU A 77 28.16 4.77 -0.62
CA LEU A 77 28.33 6.17 -0.17
C LEU A 77 27.03 6.98 -0.18
N SER A 78 26.00 6.55 -0.92
CA SER A 78 24.68 7.19 -0.93
C SER A 78 24.09 7.35 0.47
N LEU A 79 24.34 6.39 1.38
CA LEU A 79 23.87 6.42 2.76
C LEU A 79 24.50 7.55 3.60
N LEU A 80 25.67 8.04 3.19
CA LEU A 80 26.39 9.12 3.88
C LEU A 80 26.22 10.47 3.17
N VAL A 81 25.90 10.46 1.87
CA VAL A 81 25.70 11.67 1.05
C VAL A 81 24.24 12.15 1.11
N PHE A 82 23.28 11.22 1.08
CA PHE A 82 21.84 11.48 1.20
C PHE A 82 21.38 11.17 2.61
N ARG A 83 21.16 12.22 3.40
CA ARG A 83 20.92 12.12 4.84
C ARG A 83 19.44 12.11 5.20
N THR A 84 18.57 12.24 4.20
CA THR A 84 17.12 12.13 4.35
C THR A 84 16.54 11.32 3.20
N TRP A 85 15.39 10.68 3.43
CA TRP A 85 14.66 9.96 2.40
C TRP A 85 14.33 10.84 1.19
N ARG A 86 14.04 12.14 1.40
CA ARG A 86 13.74 13.09 0.33
C ARG A 86 14.94 13.26 -0.62
N GLU A 87 16.15 13.18 -0.11
CA GLU A 87 17.39 13.24 -0.89
C GLU A 87 17.72 11.91 -1.57
N MET A 88 17.40 10.78 -0.92
CA MET A 88 17.68 9.43 -1.43
C MET A 88 16.70 8.97 -2.52
N VAL A 89 15.43 9.39 -2.44
CA VAL A 89 14.36 8.97 -3.38
C VAL A 89 14.72 9.23 -4.85
N PRO A 90 15.18 10.42 -5.25
CA PRO A 90 15.51 10.70 -6.65
C PRO A 90 16.64 9.80 -7.17
N PHE A 91 17.62 9.52 -6.31
CA PHE A 91 18.71 8.62 -6.63
C PHE A 91 18.21 7.19 -6.87
N VAL A 92 17.48 6.61 -5.91
CA VAL A 92 16.93 5.25 -6.03
C VAL A 92 15.97 5.14 -7.22
N LEU A 93 15.12 6.14 -7.46
CA LEU A 93 14.21 6.14 -8.62
C LEU A 93 14.97 6.17 -9.96
N ALA A 94 16.08 6.91 -10.06
CA ALA A 94 16.91 6.92 -11.25
C ALA A 94 17.55 5.55 -11.51
N LEU A 95 18.07 4.90 -10.46
CA LEU A 95 18.62 3.55 -10.55
C LEU A 95 17.54 2.52 -10.94
N CYS A 96 16.36 2.56 -10.31
CA CYS A 96 15.25 1.67 -10.69
C CYS A 96 14.82 1.87 -12.15
N LEU A 97 14.73 3.12 -12.61
CA LEU A 97 14.37 3.42 -14.00
C LEU A 97 15.44 2.90 -14.97
N GLN A 98 16.72 3.05 -14.62
CA GLN A 98 17.84 2.49 -15.40
C GLN A 98 17.73 0.97 -15.49
N THR A 99 17.50 0.28 -14.36
CA THR A 99 17.34 -1.17 -14.35
C THR A 99 16.19 -1.63 -15.24
N VAL A 100 15.04 -0.94 -15.21
CA VAL A 100 13.88 -1.28 -16.06
C VAL A 100 14.17 -1.04 -17.53
N VAL A 101 14.74 0.11 -17.88
CA VAL A 101 15.07 0.44 -19.28
C VAL A 101 16.16 -0.51 -19.80
N GLY A 102 17.18 -0.78 -19.00
CA GLY A 102 18.24 -1.73 -19.32
C GLY A 102 17.68 -3.13 -19.54
N ALA A 103 16.87 -3.65 -18.61
CA ALA A 103 16.23 -4.95 -18.75
C ALA A 103 15.36 -5.04 -20.02
N ALA A 104 14.59 -3.99 -20.34
CA ALA A 104 13.82 -3.94 -21.58
C ALA A 104 14.73 -3.97 -22.82
N CYS A 105 15.84 -3.23 -22.80
CA CYS A 105 16.84 -3.27 -23.87
C CYS A 105 17.46 -4.66 -24.02
N PHE A 106 17.87 -5.32 -22.93
CA PHE A 106 18.49 -6.65 -22.99
C PHE A 106 17.55 -7.71 -23.60
N LEU A 107 16.26 -7.62 -23.29
CA LEU A 107 15.25 -8.54 -23.84
C LEU A 107 14.99 -8.29 -25.34
N VAL A 108 15.14 -7.05 -25.82
CA VAL A 108 14.88 -6.69 -27.23
C VAL A 108 16.15 -6.80 -28.08
N LEU A 109 17.32 -6.51 -27.49
CA LEU A 109 18.63 -6.41 -28.12
C LEU A 109 19.62 -7.31 -27.36
N PRO A 110 19.58 -8.63 -27.59
CA PRO A 110 20.52 -9.53 -26.94
C PRO A 110 21.90 -9.37 -27.56
N VAL A 111 22.74 -8.56 -26.93
CA VAL A 111 24.10 -8.35 -27.37
C VAL A 111 24.98 -9.52 -26.93
N GLU A 112 25.93 -9.91 -27.78
CA GLU A 112 26.96 -10.89 -27.44
C GLU A 112 28.30 -10.18 -27.25
N VAL A 113 29.01 -10.57 -26.19
CA VAL A 113 30.38 -10.10 -25.96
C VAL A 113 31.33 -10.85 -26.87
N MET A 114 32.12 -10.10 -27.63
CA MET A 114 33.05 -10.61 -28.64
C MET A 114 34.52 -10.50 -28.20
N TRP A 115 34.77 -10.65 -26.90
CA TRP A 115 36.12 -10.67 -26.34
C TRP A 115 36.73 -12.09 -26.39
N PRO A 116 38.06 -12.22 -26.55
CA PRO A 116 38.73 -13.52 -26.42
C PRO A 116 38.51 -14.16 -25.04
N PRO A 117 38.65 -15.49 -24.90
CA PRO A 117 38.59 -16.16 -23.60
C PRO A 117 39.52 -15.51 -22.58
N ARG A 118 38.97 -15.17 -21.41
CA ARG A 118 39.66 -14.45 -20.34
C ARG A 118 40.33 -15.46 -19.39
N GLU A 119 41.61 -15.75 -19.62
CA GLU A 119 42.39 -16.60 -18.72
C GLU A 119 43.05 -15.75 -17.63
N VAL A 120 42.61 -15.91 -16.37
CA VAL A 120 43.16 -15.18 -15.22
C VAL A 120 43.76 -16.14 -14.22
N SER A 121 45.04 -15.92 -13.89
CA SER A 121 45.76 -16.61 -12.81
C SER A 121 46.47 -15.60 -11.89
N GLY A 122 46.77 -16.01 -10.66
CA GLY A 122 47.49 -15.18 -9.68
C GLY A 122 46.58 -14.35 -8.76
N SER A 123 47.15 -13.34 -8.08
CA SER A 123 46.56 -12.63 -6.93
C SER A 123 45.28 -11.84 -7.22
N TRP A 124 44.95 -11.58 -8.49
CA TRP A 124 43.76 -10.83 -8.90
C TRP A 124 42.59 -11.72 -9.34
N ALA A 125 42.81 -13.03 -9.42
CA ALA A 125 41.80 -13.97 -9.91
C ALA A 125 40.50 -13.94 -9.09
N SER A 126 40.59 -13.87 -7.76
CA SER A 126 39.41 -13.83 -6.88
C SER A 126 38.54 -12.59 -7.09
N VAL A 127 39.16 -11.40 -7.23
CA VAL A 127 38.44 -10.15 -7.47
C VAL A 127 37.85 -10.12 -8.87
N PHE A 128 38.57 -10.66 -9.86
CA PHE A 128 38.08 -10.81 -11.21
C PHE A 128 36.86 -11.75 -11.28
N PHE A 129 36.93 -12.95 -10.70
CA PHE A 129 35.79 -13.87 -10.71
C PHE A 129 34.57 -13.34 -9.94
N LEU A 130 34.78 -12.54 -8.89
CA LEU A 130 33.69 -11.82 -8.23
C LEU A 130 33.01 -10.83 -9.19
N ALA A 131 33.80 -10.02 -9.91
CA ALA A 131 33.31 -9.08 -10.90
C ALA A 131 32.55 -9.76 -12.05
N ASP A 132 33.10 -10.86 -12.57
CA ASP A 132 32.51 -11.65 -13.66
C ASP A 132 31.17 -12.27 -13.25
N THR A 133 31.09 -12.83 -12.04
CA THR A 133 29.84 -13.40 -11.48
C THR A 133 28.75 -12.33 -11.35
N MET A 134 29.12 -11.09 -11.03
CA MET A 134 28.16 -9.98 -10.91
C MET A 134 27.67 -9.47 -12.26
N ASN A 135 28.45 -9.64 -13.34
CA ASN A 135 28.10 -9.07 -14.63
C ASN A 135 26.90 -9.79 -15.27
N LEU A 136 26.69 -11.08 -15.00
CA LEU A 136 25.67 -11.95 -15.64
C LEU A 136 25.75 -11.96 -17.18
N GLU A 137 25.51 -13.11 -17.79
CA GLU A 137 25.64 -13.26 -19.24
C GLU A 137 24.51 -12.53 -19.99
N ARG A 138 24.85 -11.94 -21.15
CA ARG A 138 23.93 -11.33 -22.14
C ARG A 138 23.24 -10.01 -21.74
N ASN A 139 23.61 -9.38 -20.62
CA ASN A 139 23.06 -8.10 -20.16
C ASN A 139 24.00 -6.89 -20.47
N TYR A 140 24.33 -6.66 -21.74
CA TYR A 140 25.40 -5.73 -22.10
C TYR A 140 24.95 -4.32 -22.48
N LEU A 141 24.03 -4.17 -23.44
CA LEU A 141 23.65 -2.85 -23.98
C LEU A 141 22.28 -2.38 -23.45
N PRO A 142 22.18 -1.27 -22.69
CA PRO A 142 23.25 -0.41 -22.16
C PRO A 142 23.92 -0.96 -20.89
N SER A 143 25.18 -0.59 -20.64
CA SER A 143 25.89 -1.02 -19.42
C SER A 143 25.28 -0.36 -18.18
N LEU A 144 24.58 -1.15 -17.35
CA LEU A 144 24.02 -0.67 -16.08
C LEU A 144 25.11 -0.32 -15.06
N HIS A 145 26.24 -1.01 -15.10
CA HIS A 145 27.38 -0.72 -14.23
C HIS A 145 27.90 0.70 -14.45
N VAL A 146 28.09 1.09 -15.72
CA VAL A 146 28.44 2.47 -16.09
C VAL A 146 27.30 3.43 -15.75
N ALA A 147 26.05 3.04 -16.03
CA ALA A 147 24.91 3.90 -15.76
C ALA A 147 24.80 4.30 -14.27
N PHE A 148 24.97 3.31 -13.37
CA PHE A 148 24.95 3.52 -11.92
C PHE A 148 26.10 4.39 -11.45
N ALA A 149 27.33 4.12 -11.91
CA ALA A 149 28.50 4.91 -11.56
C ALA A 149 28.38 6.38 -12.01
N CYS A 150 27.97 6.61 -13.26
CA CYS A 150 27.73 7.95 -13.78
C CYS A 150 26.62 8.68 -13.02
N THR A 151 25.55 7.98 -12.64
CA THR A 151 24.43 8.57 -11.87
C THR A 151 24.88 8.99 -10.47
N ALA A 152 25.66 8.15 -9.79
CA ALA A 152 26.26 8.49 -8.51
C ALA A 152 27.17 9.73 -8.64
N ALA A 153 28.01 9.80 -9.68
CA ALA A 153 28.85 10.96 -9.93
C ALA A 153 28.08 12.26 -10.18
N LEU A 154 27.01 12.20 -11.00
CA LEU A 154 26.12 13.33 -11.24
C LEU A 154 25.44 13.80 -9.95
N ALA A 155 24.87 12.86 -9.18
CA ALA A 155 24.12 13.17 -7.98
C ALA A 155 25.02 13.71 -6.85
N TYR A 156 26.18 13.11 -6.62
CA TYR A 156 27.12 13.55 -5.58
C TYR A 156 27.84 14.85 -5.98
N GLY A 157 28.25 14.96 -7.24
CA GLY A 157 28.87 16.17 -7.80
C GLY A 157 27.93 17.38 -7.75
N GLY A 158 26.62 17.19 -7.92
CA GLY A 158 25.62 18.22 -7.72
C GLY A 158 25.66 18.87 -6.33
N ARG A 159 26.08 18.11 -5.30
CA ARG A 159 26.06 18.51 -3.89
C ARG A 159 27.40 19.07 -3.38
N GLY A 160 28.53 18.52 -3.85
CA GLY A 160 29.86 18.84 -3.30
C GLY A 160 30.67 19.91 -4.04
N GLY A 161 30.10 20.60 -5.05
CA GLY A 161 30.80 21.63 -5.81
C GLY A 161 31.83 21.06 -6.81
N TRP A 162 32.76 21.89 -7.29
CA TRP A 162 33.66 21.51 -8.39
C TRP A 162 34.60 20.35 -8.03
N LEU A 163 35.16 20.34 -6.82
CA LEU A 163 36.08 19.28 -6.38
C LEU A 163 35.38 17.92 -6.34
N ALA A 164 34.16 17.85 -5.79
CA ALA A 164 33.37 16.63 -5.78
C ALA A 164 32.99 16.19 -7.20
N ARG A 165 32.61 17.12 -8.08
CA ARG A 165 32.32 16.80 -9.50
C ARG A 165 33.53 16.19 -10.19
N SER A 166 34.70 16.77 -10.01
CA SER A 166 35.93 16.24 -10.59
C SER A 166 36.29 14.88 -10.01
N LEU A 167 36.22 14.72 -8.67
CA LEU A 167 36.56 13.46 -8.00
C LEU A 167 35.63 12.32 -8.43
N PHE A 168 34.31 12.49 -8.31
CA PHE A 168 33.38 11.43 -8.68
C PHE A 168 33.27 11.25 -10.19
N GLY A 169 33.44 12.32 -10.98
CA GLY A 169 33.54 12.22 -12.43
C GLY A 169 34.73 11.37 -12.87
N LEU A 170 35.90 11.59 -12.26
CA LEU A 170 37.09 10.78 -12.51
C LEU A 170 36.88 9.32 -12.06
N TRP A 171 36.26 9.11 -10.90
CA TRP A 171 35.95 7.76 -10.40
C TRP A 171 34.99 7.03 -11.35
N ALA A 172 33.89 7.66 -11.77
CA ALA A 172 32.96 7.06 -12.74
C ALA A 172 33.64 6.81 -14.10
N THR A 173 34.55 7.69 -14.54
CA THR A 173 35.33 7.49 -15.76
C THR A 173 36.28 6.29 -15.62
N ALA A 174 36.91 6.13 -14.45
CA ALA A 174 37.76 4.98 -14.17
C ALA A 174 36.96 3.66 -14.13
N ILE A 175 35.74 3.68 -13.57
CA ILE A 175 34.81 2.54 -13.63
C ILE A 175 34.41 2.24 -15.07
N ALA A 176 34.08 3.26 -15.88
CA ALA A 176 33.77 3.07 -17.29
C ALA A 176 34.95 2.46 -18.07
N ALA A 177 36.16 2.97 -17.84
CA ALA A 177 37.37 2.41 -18.45
C ALA A 177 37.66 0.98 -17.96
N SER A 178 37.38 0.65 -16.69
CA SER A 178 37.60 -0.69 -16.17
C SER A 178 36.78 -1.71 -16.94
N THR A 179 35.52 -1.42 -17.26
CA THR A 179 34.64 -2.32 -18.03
C THR A 179 35.24 -2.77 -19.37
N LEU A 180 35.97 -1.88 -20.04
CA LEU A 180 36.66 -2.17 -21.29
C LEU A 180 37.95 -2.96 -21.04
N LEU A 181 38.72 -2.61 -20.00
CA LEU A 181 40.01 -3.25 -19.70
C LEU A 181 39.88 -4.65 -19.11
N ILE A 182 38.77 -4.97 -18.46
CA ILE A 182 38.46 -6.34 -18.02
C ILE A 182 37.59 -7.10 -19.04
N HIS A 183 37.40 -6.54 -20.24
CA HIS A 183 36.69 -7.19 -21.34
C HIS A 183 35.28 -7.64 -20.93
N GLU A 184 34.55 -6.81 -20.19
CA GLU A 184 33.15 -7.06 -19.79
C GLU A 184 32.13 -6.36 -20.71
N HIS A 185 32.53 -5.25 -21.33
CA HIS A 185 31.67 -4.43 -22.18
C HIS A 185 32.41 -3.94 -23.42
N HIS A 186 31.65 -3.57 -24.45
CA HIS A 186 32.12 -2.83 -25.61
C HIS A 186 31.88 -1.33 -25.42
N LEU A 187 32.54 -0.47 -26.20
CA LEU A 187 32.41 0.99 -26.07
C LEU A 187 30.97 1.45 -26.29
N ALA A 188 30.23 0.78 -27.19
CA ALA A 188 28.81 1.04 -27.42
C ALA A 188 27.99 0.91 -26.13
N ASP A 189 28.24 -0.13 -25.33
CA ASP A 189 27.56 -0.40 -24.05
C ASP A 189 27.86 0.71 -23.03
N VAL A 190 29.13 1.13 -22.97
CA VAL A 190 29.62 2.18 -22.07
C VAL A 190 28.97 3.53 -22.40
N VAL A 191 28.97 3.91 -23.68
CA VAL A 191 28.36 5.18 -24.13
C VAL A 191 26.85 5.14 -23.90
N ALA A 192 26.18 4.04 -24.23
CA ALA A 192 24.75 3.89 -23.99
C ALA A 192 24.41 3.93 -22.50
N GLY A 193 25.23 3.32 -21.64
CA GLY A 193 25.12 3.40 -20.18
C GLY A 193 25.25 4.83 -19.65
N ALA A 194 26.24 5.58 -20.13
CA ALA A 194 26.42 6.99 -19.75
C ALA A 194 25.26 7.89 -20.23
N LEU A 195 24.75 7.67 -21.44
CA LEU A 195 23.57 8.37 -21.96
C LEU A 195 22.31 8.03 -21.17
N LEU A 196 22.13 6.76 -20.82
CA LEU A 196 21.04 6.31 -19.97
C LEU A 196 21.10 6.98 -18.59
N ALA A 197 22.29 7.04 -17.97
CA ALA A 197 22.51 7.73 -16.70
C ALA A 197 22.08 9.19 -16.76
N TRP A 198 22.59 9.93 -17.75
CA TRP A 198 22.27 11.33 -17.94
C TRP A 198 20.76 11.53 -18.15
N GLY A 199 20.15 10.75 -19.05
CA GLY A 199 18.74 10.88 -19.40
C GLY A 199 17.81 10.60 -18.22
N THR A 200 18.00 9.49 -17.51
CA THR A 200 17.13 9.13 -16.38
C THR A 200 17.38 10.04 -15.17
N TRP A 201 18.62 10.44 -14.88
CA TRP A 201 18.92 11.38 -13.79
C TRP A 201 18.23 12.71 -14.02
N ARG A 202 18.37 13.31 -15.21
CA ARG A 202 17.72 14.59 -15.54
C ARG A 202 16.20 14.51 -15.49
N PHE A 203 15.62 13.40 -15.95
CA PHE A 203 14.18 13.15 -15.90
C PHE A 203 13.65 13.04 -14.47
N VAL A 204 14.35 12.30 -13.60
CA VAL A 204 13.94 12.08 -12.22
C VAL A 204 14.18 13.33 -11.38
N GLU A 205 15.34 13.97 -11.50
CA GLU A 205 15.68 15.22 -10.82
C GLU A 205 14.64 16.32 -11.11
N ALA A 206 14.22 16.47 -12.37
CA ALA A 206 13.19 17.43 -12.76
C ALA A 206 11.80 17.13 -12.16
N ARG A 207 11.48 15.87 -11.83
CA ARG A 207 10.24 15.52 -11.13
C ARG A 207 10.37 15.66 -9.62
N ALA A 208 11.49 15.22 -9.07
CA ALA A 208 11.80 15.27 -7.65
C ALA A 208 11.93 16.69 -7.11
N SER A 209 12.32 17.65 -7.97
CA SER A 209 12.35 19.07 -7.61
C SER A 209 10.96 19.65 -7.34
N ARG A 210 9.88 18.97 -7.75
CA ARG A 210 8.50 19.37 -7.44
C ARG A 210 8.11 18.88 -6.05
N PRO A 211 7.80 19.77 -5.08
CA PRO A 211 7.43 19.35 -3.72
C PRO A 211 6.27 18.36 -3.68
N ASP A 212 5.24 18.58 -4.52
CA ASP A 212 4.06 17.73 -4.62
C ASP A 212 4.37 16.29 -5.05
N PHE A 213 5.45 16.09 -5.81
CA PHE A 213 5.83 14.76 -6.28
C PHE A 213 6.38 13.90 -5.14
N LEU A 214 7.29 14.45 -4.34
CA LEU A 214 7.83 13.75 -3.18
C LEU A 214 6.76 13.55 -2.11
N GLU A 215 5.88 14.54 -1.89
CA GLU A 215 4.78 14.38 -0.94
C GLU A 215 3.78 13.33 -1.42
N ALA A 216 3.44 13.32 -2.71
CA ALA A 216 2.64 12.25 -3.31
C ALA A 216 3.24 10.86 -3.03
N LEU A 217 4.53 10.66 -3.28
CA LEU A 217 5.20 9.38 -3.01
C LEU A 217 5.15 9.01 -1.54
N ARG A 218 5.37 9.98 -0.64
CA ARG A 218 5.25 9.77 0.81
C ARG A 218 3.85 9.30 1.18
N VAL A 219 2.82 9.94 0.65
CA VAL A 219 1.42 9.60 0.92
C VAL A 219 1.08 8.20 0.41
N GLU A 220 1.54 7.82 -0.79
CA GLU A 220 1.36 6.45 -1.30
C GLU A 220 2.09 5.41 -0.43
N ALA A 221 3.31 5.72 0.02
CA ALA A 221 4.07 4.85 0.92
C ALA A 221 3.38 4.68 2.27
N LEU A 222 2.80 5.76 2.81
CA LEU A 222 1.96 5.69 4.02
C LEU A 222 0.74 4.81 3.79
N CYS A 223 0.01 4.99 2.68
CA CYS A 223 -1.15 4.17 2.35
C CYS A 223 -0.78 2.68 2.26
N ALA A 224 0.30 2.35 1.54
CA ALA A 224 0.78 0.98 1.41
C ALA A 224 1.17 0.37 2.77
N ARG A 225 1.85 1.15 3.63
CA ARG A 225 2.24 0.71 4.97
C ARG A 225 1.02 0.45 5.86
N GLU A 226 0.03 1.34 5.86
CA GLU A 226 -1.19 1.15 6.66
C GLU A 226 -1.99 -0.05 6.13
N LEU A 227 -2.14 -0.22 4.82
CA LEU A 227 -2.80 -1.40 4.24
C LEU A 227 -2.09 -2.71 4.57
N TYR A 228 -0.75 -2.72 4.60
CA TYR A 228 0.00 -3.87 5.06
C TYR A 228 -0.29 -4.18 6.54
N ARG A 229 -0.31 -3.16 7.41
CA ARG A 229 -0.67 -3.33 8.83
C ARG A 229 -2.08 -3.92 8.99
N PHE A 230 -3.06 -3.38 8.28
CA PHE A 230 -4.43 -3.91 8.31
C PHE A 230 -4.49 -5.36 7.80
N SER A 231 -3.77 -5.66 6.71
CA SER A 231 -3.72 -7.00 6.12
C SER A 231 -3.11 -8.05 7.06
N ARG A 232 -2.14 -7.65 7.91
CA ARG A 232 -1.57 -8.53 8.94
C ARG A 232 -2.56 -8.86 10.05
N ARG A 233 -3.52 -7.97 10.34
CA ARG A 233 -4.56 -8.21 11.34
C ARG A 233 -5.60 -9.21 10.82
N HIS A 234 -6.06 -9.04 9.57
CA HIS A 234 -7.06 -9.94 8.99
C HIS A 234 -7.03 -9.96 7.46
N LEU A 235 -7.18 -11.16 6.87
CA LEU A 235 -7.15 -11.40 5.41
C LEU A 235 -8.14 -10.53 4.61
N ARG A 236 -9.27 -10.14 5.22
CA ARG A 236 -10.27 -9.23 4.61
C ARG A 236 -9.64 -7.92 4.11
N TYR A 237 -8.68 -7.39 4.87
CA TYR A 237 -8.02 -6.13 4.52
C TYR A 237 -7.06 -6.29 3.34
N LEU A 238 -6.47 -7.48 3.16
CA LEU A 238 -5.70 -7.79 1.96
C LEU A 238 -6.61 -7.78 0.72
N LEU A 239 -7.79 -8.40 0.80
CA LEU A 239 -8.75 -8.40 -0.31
C LEU A 239 -9.23 -6.98 -0.65
N ILE A 240 -9.48 -6.15 0.37
CA ILE A 240 -9.83 -4.75 0.18
C ILE A 240 -8.68 -3.98 -0.47
N ALA A 241 -7.43 -4.16 0.02
CA ALA A 241 -6.25 -3.52 -0.54
C ALA A 241 -6.08 -3.86 -2.03
N LEU A 242 -6.19 -5.14 -2.39
CA LEU A 242 -6.11 -5.61 -3.77
C LEU A 242 -7.21 -5.00 -4.65
N GLY A 243 -8.46 -4.99 -4.16
CA GLY A 243 -9.58 -4.36 -4.87
C GLY A 243 -9.38 -2.85 -5.07
N LEU A 244 -8.92 -2.15 -4.04
CA LEU A 244 -8.69 -0.71 -4.03
C LEU A 244 -7.55 -0.31 -4.99
N TYR A 245 -6.45 -1.06 -4.99
CA TYR A 245 -5.34 -0.81 -5.91
C TYR A 245 -5.70 -1.15 -7.35
N ARG A 246 -6.41 -2.27 -7.58
CA ARG A 246 -6.96 -2.61 -8.90
C ARG A 246 -7.87 -1.49 -9.43
N TYR A 247 -8.76 -0.95 -8.60
CA TYR A 247 -9.61 0.20 -8.97
C TYR A 247 -8.79 1.44 -9.31
N SER A 248 -7.65 1.62 -8.64
CA SER A 248 -6.80 2.79 -8.76
C SER A 248 -5.88 2.77 -9.99
N LEU A 249 -5.53 1.60 -10.53
CA LEU A 249 -4.58 1.45 -11.65
C LEU A 249 -4.86 2.36 -12.85
N PRO A 250 -6.09 2.49 -13.38
CA PRO A 250 -6.34 3.31 -14.57
C PRO A 250 -6.21 4.81 -14.32
N ARG A 251 -6.45 5.27 -13.08
CA ARG A 251 -6.52 6.69 -12.71
C ARG A 251 -5.80 6.94 -11.39
N TRP A 252 -4.52 6.59 -11.31
CA TRP A 252 -3.74 6.54 -10.07
C TRP A 252 -3.84 7.80 -9.21
N ARG A 253 -3.66 8.98 -9.83
CA ARG A 253 -3.70 10.26 -9.13
C ARG A 253 -5.12 10.64 -8.68
N ALA A 254 -6.10 10.52 -9.58
CA ALA A 254 -7.48 10.90 -9.29
C ALA A 254 -8.13 10.00 -8.22
N THR A 255 -7.69 8.74 -8.11
CA THR A 255 -8.19 7.77 -7.14
C THR A 255 -7.42 7.77 -5.81
N ARG A 256 -6.44 8.67 -5.63
CA ARG A 256 -5.69 8.77 -4.36
C ARG A 256 -6.60 9.00 -3.17
N VAL A 257 -7.64 9.82 -3.32
CA VAL A 257 -8.64 10.09 -2.28
C VAL A 257 -9.28 8.81 -1.74
N ALA A 258 -9.40 7.76 -2.56
CA ALA A 258 -9.89 6.45 -2.12
C ALA A 258 -8.91 5.73 -1.20
N ARG A 259 -7.61 5.77 -1.53
CA ARG A 259 -6.54 5.17 -0.72
C ARG A 259 -6.35 5.93 0.58
N THR A 260 -6.25 7.26 0.52
CA THR A 260 -6.09 8.08 1.71
C THR A 260 -7.32 8.03 2.60
N GLY A 261 -8.52 8.08 2.03
CA GLY A 261 -9.77 7.95 2.77
C GLY A 261 -9.93 6.62 3.47
N PHE A 262 -9.69 5.49 2.78
CA PHE A 262 -9.75 4.17 3.40
C PHE A 262 -8.71 4.05 4.52
N CYS A 263 -7.45 4.42 4.26
CA CYS A 263 -6.39 4.30 5.26
C CYS A 263 -6.59 5.23 6.46
N PHE A 264 -7.09 6.45 6.24
CA PHE A 264 -7.39 7.40 7.29
C PHE A 264 -8.53 6.90 8.18
N LEU A 265 -9.69 6.57 7.58
CA LEU A 265 -10.86 6.15 8.33
C LEU A 265 -10.62 4.83 9.07
N GLN A 266 -9.95 3.85 8.45
CA GLN A 266 -9.58 2.61 9.13
C GLN A 266 -8.54 2.83 10.24
N LEU A 267 -7.64 3.81 10.09
CA LEU A 267 -6.71 4.15 11.16
C LEU A 267 -7.45 4.71 12.38
N VAL A 268 -8.43 5.61 12.16
CA VAL A 268 -9.26 6.16 13.25
C VAL A 268 -10.05 5.04 13.93
N ASP A 269 -10.69 4.18 13.14
CA ASP A 269 -11.42 2.99 13.60
C ASP A 269 -10.53 2.07 14.47
N ASP A 270 -9.34 1.71 13.99
CA ASP A 270 -8.40 0.85 14.72
C ASP A 270 -7.97 1.45 16.07
N VAL A 271 -7.81 2.78 16.15
CA VAL A 271 -7.45 3.46 17.40
C VAL A 271 -8.61 3.43 18.39
N LEU A 272 -9.83 3.72 17.94
CA LEU A 272 -11.02 3.76 18.79
C LEU A 272 -11.43 2.36 19.27
N ASP A 273 -11.27 1.34 18.43
CA ASP A 273 -11.55 -0.06 18.78
C ASP A 273 -10.47 -0.71 19.67
N GLY A 274 -9.34 -0.02 19.88
CA GLY A 274 -8.22 -0.52 20.65
C GLY A 274 -7.32 -1.52 19.90
N ASP A 275 -7.53 -1.71 18.59
CA ASP A 275 -6.69 -2.56 17.74
C ASP A 275 -5.34 -1.91 17.43
N ARG A 276 -5.24 -0.59 17.63
CA ARG A 276 -4.00 0.19 17.54
C ARG A 276 -3.76 0.97 18.85
N PRO A 277 -2.74 0.59 19.64
CA PRO A 277 -2.45 1.30 20.88
C PRO A 277 -1.88 2.69 20.59
N ILE A 278 -2.32 3.66 21.39
CA ILE A 278 -1.78 5.02 21.43
C ILE A 278 -1.48 5.42 22.89
N PRO A 279 -0.59 6.40 23.13
CA PRO A 279 -0.48 7.02 24.45
C PRO A 279 -1.74 7.83 24.76
N GLY A 280 -2.31 7.65 25.96
CA GLY A 280 -3.52 8.37 26.41
C GLY A 280 -4.83 7.70 25.97
N GLU A 281 -5.95 8.39 26.20
CA GLU A 281 -7.28 7.87 25.86
C GLU A 281 -7.63 8.14 24.38
N PRO A 282 -8.08 7.12 23.62
CA PRO A 282 -8.54 7.28 22.23
C PRO A 282 -9.55 8.41 21.97
N LEU A 283 -10.40 8.74 22.93
CA LEU A 283 -11.36 9.86 22.79
C LEU A 283 -10.67 11.22 22.70
N GLU A 284 -9.69 11.49 23.57
CA GLU A 284 -8.93 12.75 23.53
C GLU A 284 -8.16 12.90 22.21
N TRP A 285 -7.62 11.79 21.73
CA TRP A 285 -6.90 11.73 20.46
C TRP A 285 -7.81 12.04 19.26
N VAL A 286 -9.00 11.43 19.19
CA VAL A 286 -9.93 11.69 18.07
C VAL A 286 -10.55 13.08 18.17
N ASP A 287 -10.74 13.63 19.37
CA ASP A 287 -11.21 15.01 19.58
C ASP A 287 -10.21 16.03 19.04
N ALA A 288 -8.92 15.85 19.36
CA ALA A 288 -7.86 16.67 18.77
C ALA A 288 -7.78 16.53 17.25
N LEU A 289 -8.06 15.34 16.71
CA LEU A 289 -8.10 15.09 15.27
C LEU A 289 -9.31 15.80 14.61
N LEU A 290 -10.49 15.75 15.23
CA LEU A 290 -11.69 16.44 14.76
C LEU A 290 -11.50 17.96 14.70
N VAL A 291 -10.84 18.56 15.71
CA VAL A 291 -10.50 20.00 15.70
C VAL A 291 -9.60 20.34 14.51
N GLN A 292 -8.63 19.49 14.15
CA GLN A 292 -7.79 19.69 12.97
C GLN A 292 -8.60 19.56 11.67
N MET A 293 -9.51 18.59 11.60
CA MET A 293 -10.40 18.42 10.45
C MET A 293 -11.30 19.64 10.24
N GLU A 294 -11.93 20.14 11.30
CA GLU A 294 -12.86 21.27 11.27
C GLU A 294 -12.16 22.59 10.95
N SER A 295 -11.02 22.85 11.57
CA SER A 295 -10.26 24.09 11.35
C SER A 295 -9.50 24.09 10.03
N GLY A 296 -9.27 22.92 9.42
CA GLY A 296 -8.37 22.73 8.28
C GLY A 296 -6.88 22.93 8.61
N HIS A 297 -6.54 23.23 9.87
CA HIS A 297 -5.18 23.48 10.33
C HIS A 297 -4.61 22.19 10.95
N TRP A 298 -3.68 21.57 10.24
CA TRP A 298 -3.04 20.33 10.64
C TRP A 298 -1.72 20.62 11.37
N SER A 299 -1.64 20.29 12.65
CA SER A 299 -0.47 20.61 13.50
C SER A 299 0.62 19.53 13.47
N GLY A 300 0.32 18.35 12.89
CA GLY A 300 1.19 17.18 12.90
C GLY A 300 1.74 16.75 11.52
N THR A 301 2.91 16.10 11.55
CA THR A 301 3.47 15.34 10.41
C THR A 301 3.28 13.83 10.57
N ASP A 302 2.51 13.42 11.57
CA ASP A 302 2.16 12.03 11.82
C ASP A 302 1.24 11.47 10.72
N VAL A 303 0.97 10.18 10.83
CA VAL A 303 0.24 9.40 9.81
C VAL A 303 -1.20 9.87 9.68
N ALA A 304 -1.89 10.08 10.81
CA ALA A 304 -3.30 10.45 10.80
C ALA A 304 -3.47 11.86 10.25
N SER A 305 -2.64 12.81 10.69
CA SER A 305 -2.67 14.19 10.19
C SER A 305 -2.35 14.27 8.70
N THR A 306 -1.37 13.48 8.23
CA THR A 306 -1.00 13.46 6.81
C THR A 306 -2.10 12.85 5.95
N LEU A 307 -2.62 11.67 6.32
CA LEU A 307 -3.67 11.01 5.54
C LEU A 307 -4.99 11.78 5.59
N GLY A 308 -5.36 12.33 6.75
CA GLY A 308 -6.57 13.14 6.94
C GLY A 308 -6.56 14.41 6.10
N ARG A 309 -5.44 15.14 6.08
CA ARG A 309 -5.27 16.32 5.23
C ARG A 309 -5.46 15.98 3.74
N GLU A 310 -4.76 14.95 3.26
CA GLU A 310 -4.83 14.54 1.86
C GLU A 310 -6.19 13.98 1.48
N PHE A 311 -6.84 13.28 2.39
CA PHE A 311 -8.22 12.79 2.21
C PHE A 311 -9.20 13.95 2.08
N LEU A 312 -9.24 14.88 3.04
CA LEU A 312 -10.18 16.01 3.00
C LEU A 312 -9.91 16.95 1.81
N ALA A 313 -8.64 17.19 1.47
CA ALA A 313 -8.28 17.96 0.28
C ALA A 313 -8.73 17.27 -1.02
N GLY A 314 -8.72 15.94 -1.05
CA GLY A 314 -9.20 15.14 -2.17
C GLY A 314 -10.72 15.05 -2.30
N LEU A 315 -11.47 15.28 -1.21
CA LEU A 315 -12.92 15.46 -1.25
C LEU A 315 -13.21 16.86 -1.81
N GLY A 316 -13.54 16.93 -3.10
CA GLY A 316 -13.77 18.19 -3.82
C GLY A 316 -15.07 18.93 -3.44
N ASP A 317 -15.87 18.36 -2.55
CA ASP A 317 -17.19 18.86 -2.14
C ASP A 317 -17.25 19.08 -0.62
N GLU A 318 -17.86 20.20 -0.21
CA GLU A 318 -18.00 20.58 1.20
C GLU A 318 -18.94 19.62 1.95
N SER A 319 -20.01 19.15 1.29
CA SER A 319 -20.91 18.15 1.90
C SER A 319 -20.19 16.84 2.16
N ALA A 320 -19.36 16.37 1.23
CA ALA A 320 -18.54 15.18 1.42
C ALA A 320 -17.55 15.33 2.60
N ARG A 321 -16.90 16.50 2.74
CA ARG A 321 -16.03 16.76 3.91
C ARG A 321 -16.83 16.74 5.22
N ALA A 322 -18.02 17.34 5.22
CA ALA A 322 -18.91 17.30 6.39
C ALA A 322 -19.36 15.86 6.72
N ASP A 323 -19.63 15.02 5.72
CA ASP A 323 -19.93 13.60 5.91
C ASP A 323 -18.73 12.82 6.47
N ALA A 324 -17.50 13.10 6.02
CA ALA A 324 -16.31 12.50 6.61
C ALA A 324 -16.16 12.84 8.10
N MET A 325 -16.37 14.11 8.48
CA MET A 325 -16.34 14.53 9.88
C MET A 325 -17.47 13.89 10.69
N ARG A 326 -18.69 13.83 10.14
CA ARG A 326 -19.82 13.12 10.77
C ARG A 326 -19.50 11.65 11.01
N LEU A 327 -18.86 10.97 10.06
CA LEU A 327 -18.46 9.57 10.20
C LEU A 327 -17.48 9.37 11.35
N VAL A 328 -16.46 10.24 11.46
CA VAL A 328 -15.51 10.21 12.58
C VAL A 328 -16.21 10.47 13.93
N ARG A 329 -17.18 11.38 13.98
CA ARG A 329 -18.00 11.61 15.20
C ARG A 329 -18.85 10.40 15.57
N VAL A 330 -19.37 9.67 14.59
CA VAL A 330 -20.12 8.42 14.83
C VAL A 330 -19.19 7.34 15.41
N MET A 331 -17.98 7.17 14.86
CA MET A 331 -16.97 6.25 15.42
C MET A 331 -16.57 6.65 16.85
N ARG A 332 -16.38 7.95 17.10
CA ARG A 332 -16.13 8.49 18.44
C ARG A 332 -17.25 8.12 19.43
N ARG A 333 -18.51 8.24 19.01
CA ARG A 333 -19.68 7.86 19.83
C ARG A 333 -19.67 6.37 20.16
N ASP A 334 -19.22 5.50 19.25
CA ASP A 334 -19.06 4.07 19.55
C ASP A 334 -18.02 3.81 20.63
N ARG A 335 -16.93 4.58 20.67
CA ARG A 335 -15.97 4.52 21.78
C ARG A 335 -16.59 4.97 23.11
N GLU A 336 -17.40 6.01 23.12
CA GLU A 336 -18.13 6.43 24.33
C GLU A 336 -19.08 5.33 24.81
N ARG A 337 -19.81 4.69 23.87
CA ARG A 337 -20.69 3.56 24.18
C ARG A 337 -19.92 2.40 24.82
N VAL A 338 -18.71 2.11 24.36
CA VAL A 338 -17.81 1.12 24.96
C VAL A 338 -17.43 1.49 26.38
N LEU A 339 -16.95 2.72 26.61
CA LEU A 339 -16.48 3.17 27.93
C LEU A 339 -17.60 3.13 28.98
N HIS A 340 -18.81 3.53 28.58
CA HIS A 340 -19.96 3.58 29.48
C HIS A 340 -20.81 2.31 29.47
N ARG A 341 -20.44 1.29 28.68
CA ARG A 341 -21.25 0.08 28.41
C ARG A 341 -22.71 0.43 28.13
N GLN A 342 -22.90 1.41 27.24
CA GLN A 342 -24.21 2.00 27.00
C GLN A 342 -25.14 0.98 26.34
N GLU A 343 -26.23 0.64 27.04
CA GLU A 343 -27.34 -0.14 26.51
C GLU A 343 -28.29 0.78 25.75
N LEU A 344 -28.75 0.34 24.59
CA LEU A 344 -29.65 1.09 23.73
C LEU A 344 -30.84 0.22 23.34
N GLU A 345 -32.02 0.82 23.29
CA GLU A 345 -33.23 0.19 22.76
C GLU A 345 -33.05 -0.17 21.27
N ALA A 346 -33.83 -1.14 20.79
CA ALA A 346 -33.68 -1.67 19.44
C ALA A 346 -33.71 -0.59 18.33
N GLU A 347 -34.59 0.40 18.44
CA GLU A 347 -34.72 1.45 17.43
C GLU A 347 -33.54 2.42 17.44
N ALA A 348 -33.01 2.74 18.62
CA ALA A 348 -31.83 3.60 18.76
C ALA A 348 -30.58 2.93 18.17
N LEU A 349 -30.41 1.61 18.37
CA LEU A 349 -29.34 0.83 17.73
C LEU A 349 -29.46 0.84 16.21
N ARG A 350 -30.67 0.63 15.68
CA ARG A 350 -30.91 0.65 14.23
C ARG A 350 -30.62 2.02 13.63
N ALA A 351 -31.09 3.09 14.27
CA ALA A 351 -30.80 4.46 13.82
C ALA A 351 -29.29 4.74 13.81
N HIS A 352 -28.58 4.35 14.87
CA HIS A 352 -27.13 4.48 14.96
C HIS A 352 -26.41 3.74 13.82
N HIS A 353 -26.72 2.45 13.59
CA HIS A 353 -26.15 1.69 12.49
C HIS A 353 -26.47 2.28 11.12
N ARG A 354 -27.73 2.72 10.91
CA ARG A 354 -28.15 3.35 9.66
C ARG A 354 -27.33 4.59 9.37
N ASP A 355 -27.06 5.43 10.37
CA ASP A 355 -26.19 6.61 10.21
C ASP A 355 -24.75 6.23 9.86
N THR A 356 -24.15 5.26 10.56
CA THR A 356 -22.80 4.77 10.26
C THR A 356 -22.69 4.27 8.82
N PHE A 357 -23.63 3.45 8.37
CA PHE A 357 -23.59 2.86 7.04
C PHE A 357 -23.98 3.84 5.94
N ARG A 358 -24.91 4.76 6.20
CA ARG A 358 -25.23 5.85 5.27
C ARG A 358 -24.00 6.70 4.97
N LEU A 359 -23.23 7.07 6.01
CA LEU A 359 -22.03 7.88 5.88
C LEU A 359 -20.87 7.12 5.22
N SER A 360 -20.57 5.90 5.67
CA SER A 360 -19.45 5.12 5.12
C SER A 360 -19.69 4.64 3.69
N VAL A 361 -20.88 4.14 3.36
CA VAL A 361 -21.25 3.76 1.99
C VAL A 361 -21.36 5.00 1.11
N GLY A 362 -21.92 6.10 1.63
CA GLY A 362 -21.99 7.38 0.93
C GLY A 362 -20.60 7.90 0.53
N MET A 363 -19.64 7.85 1.45
CA MET A 363 -18.25 8.25 1.21
C MET A 363 -17.61 7.42 0.09
N MET A 364 -17.79 6.10 0.14
CA MET A 364 -17.27 5.19 -0.87
C MET A 364 -17.86 5.47 -2.26
N LEU A 365 -19.18 5.68 -2.33
CA LEU A 365 -19.89 6.01 -3.58
C LEU A 365 -19.42 7.35 -4.15
N HIS A 366 -19.28 8.36 -3.28
CA HIS A 366 -18.76 9.68 -3.67
C HIS A 366 -17.36 9.58 -4.28
N VAL A 367 -16.44 8.91 -3.59
CA VAL A 367 -15.07 8.68 -4.06
C VAL A 367 -15.01 7.83 -5.33
N ALA A 368 -15.97 6.91 -5.52
CA ALA A 368 -16.11 6.13 -6.74
C ALA A 368 -16.67 6.96 -7.93
N GLY A 369 -17.15 8.19 -7.69
CA GLY A 369 -17.87 8.99 -8.68
C GLY A 369 -19.19 8.34 -9.09
N ALA A 370 -19.84 7.62 -8.17
CA ALA A 370 -21.10 6.95 -8.42
C ALA A 370 -22.26 7.95 -8.54
N GLY A 371 -23.18 7.68 -9.45
CA GLY A 371 -24.40 8.46 -9.62
C GLY A 371 -25.51 8.06 -8.65
N VAL A 372 -25.40 6.92 -7.97
CA VAL A 372 -26.30 6.49 -6.89
C VAL A 372 -25.83 6.98 -5.53
N ARG A 373 -26.78 7.15 -4.62
CA ARG A 373 -26.53 7.53 -3.22
C ARG A 373 -26.83 6.36 -2.29
N ALA A 374 -26.23 6.37 -1.10
CA ALA A 374 -26.52 5.37 -0.07
C ALA A 374 -28.01 5.33 0.30
N SER A 375 -28.65 6.50 0.33
CA SER A 375 -30.08 6.68 0.59
C SER A 375 -31.00 6.07 -0.48
N ASP A 376 -30.47 5.74 -1.66
CA ASP A 376 -31.26 5.16 -2.74
C ASP A 376 -31.57 3.66 -2.50
N ALA A 377 -30.92 3.03 -1.50
CA ALA A 377 -31.16 1.65 -1.08
C ALA A 377 -31.20 1.52 0.47
N PRO A 378 -32.20 2.11 1.15
CA PRO A 378 -32.26 2.15 2.61
C PRO A 378 -32.31 0.76 3.24
N SER A 379 -32.98 -0.21 2.61
CA SER A 379 -33.06 -1.58 3.14
C SER A 379 -31.69 -2.27 3.15
N LEU A 380 -30.82 -1.92 2.19
CA LEU A 380 -29.44 -2.40 2.17
C LEU A 380 -28.62 -1.82 3.34
N LEU A 381 -28.84 -0.56 3.72
CA LEU A 381 -28.16 0.06 4.88
C LEU A 381 -28.55 -0.61 6.20
N ASP A 382 -29.83 -0.93 6.36
CA ASP A 382 -30.30 -1.67 7.53
C ASP A 382 -29.78 -3.11 7.53
N ALA A 383 -29.63 -3.74 6.35
CA ALA A 383 -28.99 -5.05 6.20
C ALA A 383 -27.49 -5.02 6.54
N PHE A 384 -26.80 -3.92 6.26
CA PHE A 384 -25.42 -3.71 6.72
C PHE A 384 -25.35 -3.65 8.24
N GLY A 385 -26.24 -2.88 8.88
CA GLY A 385 -26.38 -2.83 10.34
C GLY A 385 -26.48 -4.22 10.94
N TRP A 386 -27.48 -4.97 10.50
CA TRP A 386 -27.67 -6.37 10.89
C TRP A 386 -26.42 -7.24 10.67
N CYS A 387 -25.82 -7.16 9.48
CA CYS A 387 -24.68 -8.00 9.12
C CYS A 387 -23.47 -7.69 10.00
N SER A 388 -23.23 -6.42 10.30
CA SER A 388 -22.13 -5.99 11.17
C SER A 388 -22.33 -6.53 12.58
N THR A 389 -23.52 -6.30 13.16
CA THR A 389 -23.87 -6.76 14.51
C THR A 389 -23.67 -8.26 14.67
N LEU A 390 -24.25 -9.10 13.81
CA LEU A 390 -24.16 -10.56 14.00
C LEU A 390 -22.80 -11.16 13.59
N ARG A 391 -22.09 -10.52 12.66
CA ARG A 391 -20.73 -10.95 12.28
C ARG A 391 -19.78 -10.76 13.45
N ASP A 392 -19.81 -9.57 14.04
CA ASP A 392 -18.81 -9.10 15.01
C ASP A 392 -19.28 -9.25 16.47
N LEU A 393 -20.52 -9.74 16.71
CA LEU A 393 -21.16 -9.90 18.03
C LEU A 393 -20.24 -10.36 19.17
N HIS A 394 -19.47 -11.44 18.94
CA HIS A 394 -18.56 -11.98 19.96
C HIS A 394 -17.43 -11.00 20.31
N GLU A 395 -16.87 -10.34 19.29
CA GLU A 395 -15.79 -9.38 19.46
C GLU A 395 -16.28 -8.07 20.08
N ASP A 396 -17.45 -7.59 19.64
CA ASP A 396 -18.11 -6.40 20.18
C ASP A 396 -18.40 -6.55 21.68
N LEU A 397 -19.01 -7.67 22.09
CA LEU A 397 -19.27 -7.97 23.50
C LEU A 397 -17.97 -8.01 24.32
N ARG A 398 -16.92 -8.65 23.80
CA ARG A 398 -15.59 -8.70 24.44
C ARG A 398 -14.97 -7.31 24.59
N LYS A 399 -15.17 -6.42 23.61
CA LYS A 399 -14.71 -5.03 23.63
C LYS A 399 -15.63 -4.13 24.49
N GLY A 400 -16.80 -4.61 24.92
CA GLY A 400 -17.79 -3.83 25.68
C GLY A 400 -18.73 -2.99 24.83
N LEU A 401 -18.73 -3.18 23.50
CA LEU A 401 -19.67 -2.54 22.58
C LEU A 401 -20.97 -3.35 22.54
N LEU A 402 -22.05 -2.79 23.09
CA LEU A 402 -23.34 -3.46 23.18
C LEU A 402 -24.21 -3.15 21.97
N ASN A 403 -24.08 -3.96 20.91
CA ASN A 403 -24.94 -3.92 19.72
C ASN A 403 -26.15 -4.88 19.82
N VAL A 404 -26.53 -5.22 21.05
CA VAL A 404 -27.71 -6.04 21.39
C VAL A 404 -28.74 -5.14 22.06
N PRO A 405 -30.03 -5.19 21.70
CA PRO A 405 -31.05 -4.34 22.31
C PRO A 405 -31.11 -4.51 23.84
N ALA A 406 -31.29 -3.41 24.56
CA ALA A 406 -31.37 -3.38 26.02
C ALA A 406 -32.43 -4.35 26.58
N GLU A 407 -33.56 -4.47 25.90
CA GLU A 407 -34.67 -5.35 26.21
C GLU A 407 -34.24 -6.83 26.19
N VAL A 408 -33.36 -7.20 25.24
CA VAL A 408 -32.80 -8.56 25.14
C VAL A 408 -31.78 -8.79 26.24
N LEU A 409 -30.89 -7.82 26.50
CA LEU A 409 -29.90 -7.91 27.58
C LEU A 409 -30.58 -8.11 28.95
N GLN A 410 -31.67 -7.37 29.20
CA GLN A 410 -32.46 -7.50 30.42
C GLN A 410 -33.16 -8.87 30.51
N ALA A 411 -33.72 -9.37 29.41
CA ALA A 411 -34.35 -10.69 29.39
C ALA A 411 -33.34 -11.81 29.68
N VAL A 412 -32.12 -11.73 29.15
CA VAL A 412 -31.06 -12.70 29.45
C VAL A 412 -30.62 -12.63 30.92
N ARG A 413 -30.53 -11.42 31.49
CA ARG A 413 -30.27 -11.27 32.94
C ARG A 413 -31.38 -11.89 33.79
N ALA A 414 -32.63 -11.78 33.36
CA ALA A 414 -33.78 -12.39 34.04
C ALA A 414 -33.72 -13.93 34.00
N GLU A 415 -33.01 -14.53 33.04
CA GLU A 415 -32.69 -15.96 33.00
C GLU A 415 -31.51 -16.35 33.93
N GLY A 416 -30.90 -15.40 34.64
CA GLY A 416 -29.76 -15.64 35.54
C GLY A 416 -28.42 -15.79 34.82
N LEU A 417 -28.34 -15.35 33.57
CA LEU A 417 -27.16 -15.47 32.69
C LEU A 417 -26.47 -14.11 32.50
N ASP A 418 -25.17 -14.11 32.16
CA ASP A 418 -24.45 -12.87 31.85
C ASP A 418 -24.58 -12.52 30.35
N PRO A 419 -25.34 -11.49 29.96
CA PRO A 419 -25.53 -11.16 28.56
C PRO A 419 -24.27 -10.61 27.88
N LEU A 420 -23.23 -10.24 28.64
CA LEU A 420 -21.94 -9.81 28.10
C LEU A 420 -21.08 -10.99 27.66
N ARG A 421 -21.37 -12.19 28.16
CA ARG A 421 -20.72 -13.41 27.74
C ARG A 421 -21.44 -13.96 26.52
N TYR A 422 -20.71 -14.09 25.42
CA TYR A 422 -21.28 -14.53 24.14
C TYR A 422 -22.01 -15.86 24.24
N GLU A 423 -21.44 -16.85 24.94
CA GLU A 423 -22.04 -18.18 25.09
C GLU A 423 -23.36 -18.13 25.86
N ASP A 424 -23.44 -17.29 26.89
CA ASP A 424 -24.63 -17.11 27.72
C ASP A 424 -25.72 -16.37 26.94
N LEU A 425 -25.36 -15.33 26.19
CA LEU A 425 -26.29 -14.61 25.30
C LEU A 425 -26.91 -15.56 24.26
N VAL A 426 -26.09 -16.21 23.43
CA VAL A 426 -26.62 -17.12 22.38
C VAL A 426 -27.15 -18.44 22.95
N GLY A 427 -26.85 -18.73 24.22
CA GLY A 427 -27.27 -19.90 24.98
C GLY A 427 -28.57 -19.70 25.77
N SER A 428 -29.02 -18.46 25.96
CA SER A 428 -30.30 -18.11 26.60
C SER A 428 -31.50 -18.30 25.67
N ALA A 429 -32.70 -18.40 26.24
CA ALA A 429 -33.93 -18.44 25.45
C ALA A 429 -34.18 -17.10 24.74
N ALA A 430 -34.04 -15.98 25.46
CA ALA A 430 -34.24 -14.64 24.93
C ALA A 430 -33.24 -14.29 23.82
N GLY A 431 -31.95 -14.57 24.02
CA GLY A 431 -30.92 -14.30 23.02
C GLY A 431 -31.04 -15.19 21.78
N ARG A 432 -31.40 -16.46 21.91
CA ARG A 432 -31.73 -17.32 20.75
C ARG A 432 -32.92 -16.77 19.96
N ALA A 433 -34.00 -16.43 20.66
CA ALA A 433 -35.19 -15.88 20.03
C ALA A 433 -34.87 -14.58 19.26
N TRP A 434 -34.05 -13.70 19.86
CA TRP A 434 -33.57 -12.48 19.21
C TRP A 434 -32.75 -12.77 17.94
N VAL A 435 -31.78 -13.68 18.00
CA VAL A 435 -30.96 -14.05 16.82
C VAL A 435 -31.82 -14.63 15.70
N VAL A 436 -32.80 -15.48 16.02
CA VAL A 436 -33.73 -16.04 15.04
C VAL A 436 -34.58 -14.93 14.41
N ALA A 437 -35.12 -14.01 15.22
CA ALA A 437 -35.90 -12.88 14.73
C ALA A 437 -35.07 -11.96 13.81
N GLU A 438 -33.82 -11.67 14.18
CA GLU A 438 -32.91 -10.87 13.36
C GLU A 438 -32.53 -11.58 12.06
N HIS A 439 -32.35 -12.90 12.07
CA HIS A 439 -32.12 -13.70 10.85
C HIS A 439 -33.32 -13.63 9.88
N GLY A 440 -34.55 -13.70 10.39
CA GLY A 440 -35.76 -13.52 9.61
C GLY A 440 -35.91 -12.09 9.06
N ARG A 441 -35.68 -11.08 9.91
CA ARG A 441 -35.70 -9.66 9.52
C ARG A 441 -34.72 -9.36 8.38
N ALA A 442 -33.52 -9.94 8.45
CA ALA A 442 -32.51 -9.78 7.41
C ALA A 442 -32.94 -10.31 6.05
N ARG A 443 -33.74 -11.39 6.00
CA ARG A 443 -34.31 -11.87 4.73
C ARG A 443 -35.22 -10.82 4.10
N ALA A 444 -36.15 -10.27 4.88
CA ALA A 444 -37.06 -9.23 4.39
C ALA A 444 -36.30 -7.98 3.90
N LEU A 445 -35.25 -7.56 4.62
CA LEU A 445 -34.39 -6.46 4.19
C LEU A 445 -33.65 -6.75 2.89
N LEU A 446 -33.16 -7.97 2.71
CA LEU A 446 -32.50 -8.39 1.47
C LEU A 446 -33.49 -8.43 0.31
N ASP A 447 -34.69 -8.99 0.50
CA ASP A 447 -35.73 -9.01 -0.53
C ASP A 447 -36.09 -7.59 -0.98
N GLN A 448 -36.34 -6.69 -0.03
CA GLN A 448 -36.63 -5.29 -0.33
C GLN A 448 -35.44 -4.57 -0.98
N SER A 449 -34.22 -4.82 -0.50
CA SER A 449 -32.99 -4.28 -1.11
C SER A 449 -32.84 -4.74 -2.57
N ALA A 450 -33.21 -5.98 -2.92
CA ALA A 450 -33.14 -6.46 -4.29
C ALA A 450 -34.08 -5.65 -5.21
N VAL A 451 -35.28 -5.34 -4.74
CA VAL A 451 -36.27 -4.49 -5.45
C VAL A 451 -35.72 -3.07 -5.65
N GLU A 452 -35.20 -2.46 -4.58
CA GLU A 452 -34.58 -1.12 -4.63
C GLU A 452 -33.43 -1.08 -5.66
N LEU A 453 -32.55 -2.08 -5.65
CA LEU A 453 -31.40 -2.15 -6.56
C LEU A 453 -31.76 -2.48 -8.01
N ALA A 454 -32.91 -3.15 -8.24
CA ALA A 454 -33.45 -3.34 -9.58
C ALA A 454 -33.94 -2.00 -10.15
N GLY A 455 -34.62 -1.19 -9.34
CA GLY A 455 -35.09 0.14 -9.72
C GLY A 455 -33.98 1.16 -10.04
N LEU A 456 -32.73 0.88 -9.68
CA LEU A 456 -31.57 1.73 -9.97
C LEU A 456 -30.82 1.32 -11.24
N GLU A 457 -31.26 0.29 -11.96
CA GLU A 457 -30.56 -0.23 -13.13
C GLU A 457 -30.16 0.86 -14.14
N GLY A 458 -28.94 0.75 -14.67
CA GLY A 458 -28.35 1.74 -15.58
C GLY A 458 -27.68 2.93 -14.88
N ARG A 459 -27.91 3.18 -13.58
CA ARG A 459 -27.18 4.23 -12.85
C ARG A 459 -25.76 3.79 -12.51
N SER A 460 -24.80 4.71 -12.64
CA SER A 460 -23.40 4.42 -12.30
C SER A 460 -23.24 4.14 -10.79
N GLY A 461 -22.45 3.12 -10.45
CA GLY A 461 -22.19 2.72 -9.06
C GLY A 461 -23.13 1.65 -8.49
N VAL A 462 -24.24 1.30 -9.16
CA VAL A 462 -25.17 0.25 -8.69
C VAL A 462 -24.49 -1.12 -8.55
N ALA A 463 -23.54 -1.43 -9.43
CA ALA A 463 -22.78 -2.69 -9.35
C ALA A 463 -22.04 -2.84 -8.01
N LEU A 464 -21.63 -1.73 -7.39
CA LEU A 464 -20.97 -1.73 -6.09
C LEU A 464 -21.97 -2.05 -4.97
N LEU A 465 -23.17 -1.47 -5.01
CA LEU A 465 -24.25 -1.82 -4.06
C LEU A 465 -24.71 -3.28 -4.22
N ARG A 466 -24.84 -3.77 -5.46
CA ARG A 466 -25.14 -5.19 -5.76
C ARG A 466 -24.03 -6.13 -5.26
N LEU A 467 -22.77 -5.70 -5.25
CA LEU A 467 -21.69 -6.48 -4.64
C LEU A 467 -21.89 -6.62 -3.12
N PHE A 468 -22.25 -5.54 -2.44
CA PHE A 468 -22.53 -5.57 -1.00
C PHE A 468 -23.74 -6.41 -0.66
N HIS A 469 -24.83 -6.24 -1.39
CA HIS A 469 -26.03 -7.06 -1.25
C HIS A 469 -25.69 -8.55 -1.30
N ARG A 470 -24.98 -9.01 -2.35
CA ARG A 470 -24.58 -10.42 -2.50
C ARG A 470 -23.66 -10.90 -1.37
N SER A 471 -22.78 -10.02 -0.86
CA SER A 471 -21.90 -10.35 0.26
C SER A 471 -22.72 -10.59 1.55
N ILE A 472 -23.68 -9.70 1.85
CA ILE A 472 -24.57 -9.81 3.01
C ILE A 472 -25.49 -11.02 2.87
N GLU A 473 -26.05 -11.25 1.69
CA GLU A 473 -26.87 -12.43 1.39
C GLU A 473 -26.08 -13.73 1.58
N SER A 474 -24.81 -13.78 1.12
CA SER A 474 -23.95 -14.93 1.38
C SER A 474 -23.65 -15.12 2.87
N PHE A 475 -23.56 -14.04 3.65
CA PHE A 475 -23.38 -14.14 5.10
C PHE A 475 -24.65 -14.72 5.75
N TRP A 476 -25.81 -14.18 5.41
CA TRP A 476 -27.14 -14.63 5.86
C TRP A 476 -27.43 -16.09 5.53
N ALA A 477 -27.24 -16.50 4.27
CA ALA A 477 -27.60 -17.85 3.82
C ALA A 477 -26.60 -18.92 4.26
N LYS A 478 -25.31 -18.58 4.40
CA LYS A 478 -24.24 -19.59 4.55
C LYS A 478 -23.42 -19.41 5.81
N ARG A 479 -22.85 -18.24 6.05
CA ARG A 479 -21.82 -18.06 7.10
C ARG A 479 -22.44 -18.02 8.49
N LEU A 480 -23.53 -17.27 8.68
CA LEU A 480 -24.18 -17.17 9.98
C LEU A 480 -24.80 -18.51 10.44
N PRO A 481 -25.55 -19.26 9.61
CA PRO A 481 -26.05 -20.59 9.99
C PRO A 481 -24.96 -21.66 10.14
N ARG A 482 -23.72 -21.40 9.68
CA ARG A 482 -22.55 -22.25 10.02
C ARG A 482 -22.00 -21.90 11.40
N LYS A 483 -22.02 -20.62 11.79
CA LYS A 483 -21.59 -20.12 13.10
C LYS A 483 -22.61 -20.45 14.21
N LEU A 484 -23.90 -20.43 13.88
CA LEU A 484 -25.03 -20.67 14.80
C LEU A 484 -25.96 -21.75 14.19
N PRO A 485 -25.68 -23.04 14.44
CA PRO A 485 -26.39 -24.15 13.80
C PRO A 485 -27.90 -24.18 14.05
N PHE A 486 -28.37 -23.69 15.20
CA PHE A 486 -29.80 -23.66 15.56
C PHE A 486 -30.66 -22.88 14.55
N LEU A 487 -30.08 -21.96 13.78
CA LEU A 487 -30.78 -21.24 12.70
C LEU A 487 -31.22 -22.16 11.55
N ARG A 488 -30.54 -23.30 11.34
CA ARG A 488 -30.94 -24.29 10.32
C ARG A 488 -32.12 -25.12 10.77
N GLU A 489 -32.14 -25.45 12.06
CA GLU A 489 -33.20 -26.26 12.67
C GLU A 489 -34.53 -25.53 12.62
N THR A 490 -34.54 -24.22 12.88
CA THR A 490 -35.76 -23.39 12.79
C THR A 490 -36.26 -23.27 11.34
N ALA A 491 -35.36 -23.16 10.36
CA ALA A 491 -35.74 -23.13 8.95
C ALA A 491 -36.41 -24.44 8.49
N ALA A 492 -35.91 -25.60 8.97
CA ALA A 492 -36.46 -26.92 8.65
C ALA A 492 -37.84 -27.17 9.29
N VAL A 493 -38.13 -26.57 10.44
CA VAL A 493 -39.46 -26.66 11.08
C VAL A 493 -40.50 -25.79 10.35
N SER A 494 -40.10 -24.67 9.71
CA SER A 494 -41.02 -23.81 8.95
C SER A 494 -41.45 -24.37 7.58
N SER A 495 -40.78 -25.40 7.06
CA SER A 495 -41.04 -25.99 5.74
C SER A 495 -42.05 -27.15 5.73
N TRP A 496 -42.83 -27.37 6.79
CA TRP A 496 -43.96 -28.30 6.77
C TRP A 496 -45.20 -27.61 6.17
N PRO A 497 -45.80 -28.11 5.07
CA PRO A 497 -47.07 -27.62 4.61
C PRO A 497 -48.15 -27.89 5.65
N SER A 498 -48.89 -26.84 5.98
CA SER A 498 -50.22 -26.87 6.56
C SER A 498 -51.02 -28.07 6.08
N GLY A 499 -51.27 -29.02 6.98
CA GLY A 499 -52.33 -30.00 6.77
C GLY A 499 -53.66 -29.27 6.59
N ALA A 500 -54.34 -29.58 5.49
CA ALA A 500 -55.80 -29.55 5.46
C ALA A 500 -56.26 -31.01 5.30
N PRO A 501 -57.32 -31.42 6.01
CA PRO A 501 -57.83 -32.80 6.02
C PRO A 501 -58.35 -33.28 4.68
#